data_AF-A0A6G4XGA6-F1
#
_entry.id   AF-A0A6G4XGA6-F1
#
_cell.length_a   1.000
_cell.length_b   1.000
_cell.length_c   1.000
_cell.angle_alpha   90.00
_cell.angle_beta   90.00
_cell.angle_gamma   90.00
#
_symmetry.space_group_name_H-M   'P 1'
#
loop_
_entity.id
_entity.type
_entity.pdbx_description
1 polymer ?
#
loop_
_entity_poly.entity_id
_entity_poly.type
_entity_poly.pdbx_seq_one_letter_code
_entity_poly.pdbx_strand_id
1 'polypeptide(L)'
;PSTAPHHATSHDQPRPKATSDQSVARGPWPARTESVRRHNGMVELRGTFTDADLVQLQRAVPARVITLDQDRILIWPPGTSAIEHHNRGLVFLHGYFEAGDLAAIRALHPEQTVSHAGDQITIWPTTLTRARLEKGDQR
;
A
#
# COMPACT_ATOMS: atom_id res chain seq x y z
N PRO A 1 -21.83 -67.55 -7.08
CA PRO A 1 -22.01 -66.19 -6.55
C PRO A 1 -20.63 -65.54 -6.28
N SER A 2 -20.02 -64.88 -7.28
CA SER A 2 -20.06 -63.42 -7.48
C SER A 2 -19.86 -62.65 -6.17
N THR A 3 -18.68 -62.04 -5.96
CA THR A 3 -18.39 -60.63 -6.32
C THR A 3 -16.87 -60.36 -6.23
N ALA A 4 -16.31 -59.74 -7.26
CA ALA A 4 -15.10 -58.92 -7.21
C ALA A 4 -15.51 -57.48 -7.59
N PRO A 5 -14.60 -56.49 -7.63
CA PRO A 5 -13.70 -55.94 -6.62
C PRO A 5 -14.09 -54.47 -6.28
N HIS A 6 -13.54 -53.86 -5.23
CA HIS A 6 -13.56 -52.39 -5.10
C HIS A 6 -12.12 -51.84 -5.14
N HIS A 7 -11.78 -51.41 -6.36
CA HIS A 7 -10.71 -50.48 -6.68
C HIS A 7 -11.26 -49.06 -6.42
N ALA A 8 -10.61 -48.25 -5.59
CA ALA A 8 -10.80 -46.79 -5.58
C ALA A 8 -9.65 -46.08 -4.84
N THR A 9 -8.54 -45.96 -5.55
CA THR A 9 -7.76 -44.73 -5.74
C THR A 9 -7.60 -43.78 -4.55
N SER A 10 -6.42 -43.80 -3.94
CA SER A 10 -5.86 -42.67 -3.18
C SER A 10 -5.97 -41.39 -3.99
N HIS A 11 -6.81 -40.46 -3.54
CA HIS A 11 -6.74 -39.07 -3.99
C HIS A 11 -5.56 -38.42 -3.28
N ASP A 12 -4.39 -38.52 -3.88
CA ASP A 12 -3.31 -37.53 -3.71
C ASP A 12 -3.86 -36.21 -4.26
N GLN A 13 -4.55 -35.44 -3.43
CA GLN A 13 -4.99 -34.11 -3.79
C GLN A 13 -3.73 -33.26 -3.97
N PRO A 14 -3.49 -32.66 -5.15
CA PRO A 14 -2.42 -31.70 -5.28
C PRO A 14 -2.72 -30.54 -4.32
N ARG A 15 -1.78 -30.30 -3.41
CA ARG A 15 -1.68 -29.10 -2.57
C ARG A 15 -2.13 -27.90 -3.43
N PRO A 16 -3.14 -27.11 -3.05
CA PRO A 16 -3.53 -25.97 -3.85
C PRO A 16 -2.30 -25.09 -4.03
N LYS A 17 -1.82 -25.00 -5.28
CA LYS A 17 -0.84 -24.00 -5.68
C LYS A 17 -1.40 -22.68 -5.18
N ALA A 18 -0.60 -21.94 -4.41
CA ALA A 18 -0.93 -20.59 -4.01
C ALA A 18 -1.50 -19.87 -5.23
N THR A 19 -2.78 -19.54 -5.16
CA THR A 19 -3.48 -18.81 -6.20
C THR A 19 -2.89 -17.41 -6.15
N SER A 20 -1.78 -17.22 -6.85
CA SER A 20 -1.21 -15.90 -7.08
C SER A 20 -2.26 -15.08 -7.81
N ASP A 21 -2.94 -14.22 -7.05
CA ASP A 21 -3.02 -12.80 -7.39
C ASP A 21 -3.74 -12.47 -8.72
N GLN A 22 -4.84 -13.17 -9.05
CA GLN A 22 -5.63 -12.83 -10.25
C GLN A 22 -6.63 -11.66 -10.04
N SER A 23 -6.83 -11.20 -8.81
CA SER A 23 -7.63 -9.98 -8.51
C SER A 23 -6.82 -8.67 -8.60
N VAL A 24 -5.55 -8.76 -8.98
CA VAL A 24 -4.59 -7.64 -9.10
C VAL A 24 -4.87 -6.74 -10.30
N ALA A 25 -5.46 -7.29 -11.35
CA ALA A 25 -5.44 -6.72 -12.71
C ALA A 25 -6.48 -5.63 -13.05
N ARG A 26 -7.43 -5.28 -12.17
CA ARG A 26 -8.48 -4.29 -12.52
C ARG A 26 -8.28 -2.94 -11.85
N GLY A 27 -7.49 -2.11 -12.50
CA GLY A 27 -7.48 -0.66 -12.32
C GLY A 27 -6.71 0.00 -13.46
N PRO A 28 -6.76 1.33 -13.57
CA PRO A 28 -6.13 2.07 -14.67
C PRO A 28 -4.62 2.20 -14.45
N TRP A 29 -3.94 1.08 -14.20
CA TRP A 29 -2.52 1.07 -13.86
C TRP A 29 -1.68 1.39 -15.10
N PRO A 30 -0.62 2.20 -14.97
CA PRO A 30 0.34 2.39 -16.05
C PRO A 30 0.88 1.06 -16.54
N ALA A 31 1.16 0.93 -17.83
CA ALA A 31 1.62 -0.32 -18.44
C ALA A 31 2.94 -0.84 -17.83
N ARG A 32 3.73 0.03 -17.21
CA ARG A 32 5.00 -0.26 -16.53
C ARG A 32 4.85 -0.68 -15.07
N THR A 33 3.62 -0.94 -14.62
CA THR A 33 3.36 -1.45 -13.27
C THR A 33 3.78 -2.91 -13.17
N GLU A 34 4.77 -3.18 -12.32
CA GLU A 34 5.32 -4.51 -12.08
C GLU A 34 4.59 -5.24 -10.94
N SER A 35 4.16 -4.50 -9.92
CA SER A 35 3.35 -5.06 -8.83
C SER A 35 2.39 -4.03 -8.25
N VAL A 36 1.30 -4.53 -7.65
CA VAL A 36 0.27 -3.72 -7.01
C VAL A 36 -0.03 -4.29 -5.63
N ARG A 37 0.08 -3.47 -4.59
CA ARG A 37 -0.34 -3.81 -3.23
C ARG A 37 -1.50 -2.91 -2.83
N ARG A 38 -2.55 -3.48 -2.24
CA ARG A 38 -3.74 -2.73 -1.81
C ARG A 38 -4.00 -2.96 -0.33
N HIS A 39 -4.23 -1.88 0.40
CA HIS A 39 -4.60 -1.92 1.81
C HIS A 39 -5.66 -0.85 2.05
N ASN A 40 -6.88 -1.26 2.45
CA ASN A 40 -8.02 -0.39 2.78
C ASN A 40 -8.09 0.94 2.02
N GLY A 41 -8.31 0.90 0.70
CA GLY A 41 -8.47 2.11 -0.11
C GLY A 41 -7.17 2.86 -0.47
N MET A 42 -6.02 2.45 0.10
CA MET A 42 -4.66 2.83 -0.31
C MET A 42 -4.09 1.80 -1.30
N VAL A 43 -3.32 2.27 -2.27
CA VAL A 43 -2.68 1.43 -3.29
C VAL A 43 -1.22 1.83 -3.44
N GLU A 44 -0.32 0.85 -3.41
CA GLU A 44 1.08 0.98 -3.83
C GLU A 44 1.24 0.29 -5.19
N LEU A 45 1.71 1.03 -6.19
CA LEU A 45 2.17 0.51 -7.47
C LEU A 45 3.69 0.53 -7.45
N ARG A 46 4.36 -0.55 -7.83
CA ARG A 46 5.82 -0.54 -8.05
C ARG A 46 6.14 -0.75 -9.52
N GLY A 47 7.20 -0.10 -9.98
CA GLY A 47 7.67 -0.17 -11.35
C GLY A 47 8.48 1.06 -11.72
N THR A 48 8.66 1.26 -13.03
CA THR A 48 9.37 2.43 -13.55
C THR A 48 8.37 3.41 -14.13
N PHE A 49 8.09 4.48 -13.39
CA PHE A 49 7.05 5.45 -13.75
C PHE A 49 7.65 6.76 -14.24
N THR A 50 6.94 7.40 -15.16
CA THR A 50 7.22 8.74 -15.66
C THR A 50 6.18 9.72 -15.15
N ASP A 51 6.45 11.03 -15.25
CA ASP A 51 5.44 12.06 -14.94
C ASP A 51 4.16 11.90 -15.77
N ALA A 52 4.27 11.39 -17.01
CA ALA A 52 3.12 11.12 -17.85
C ALA A 52 2.22 10.00 -17.27
N ASP A 53 2.83 8.96 -16.68
CA ASP A 53 2.11 7.88 -16.01
C ASP A 53 1.36 8.41 -14.77
N LEU A 54 1.98 9.32 -14.02
CA LEU A 54 1.35 9.99 -12.88
C LEU A 54 0.14 10.83 -13.32
N VAL A 55 0.28 11.66 -14.36
CA VAL A 55 -0.81 12.47 -14.91
C VAL A 55 -1.96 11.61 -15.44
N GLN A 56 -1.64 10.51 -16.12
CA GLN A 56 -2.66 9.55 -16.58
C GLN A 56 -3.44 8.97 -15.40
N LEU A 57 -2.73 8.57 -14.34
CA LEU A 57 -3.35 7.96 -13.17
C LEU A 57 -4.21 8.98 -12.39
N GLN A 58 -3.76 10.23 -12.26
CA GLN A 58 -4.55 11.32 -11.67
C GLN A 58 -5.86 11.57 -12.42
N ARG A 59 -5.86 11.42 -13.76
CA ARG A 59 -7.09 11.52 -14.56
C ARG A 59 -8.02 10.32 -14.36
N ALA A 60 -7.45 9.13 -14.21
CA ALA A 60 -8.21 7.90 -14.12
C ALA A 60 -8.77 7.63 -12.71
N VAL A 61 -8.15 8.20 -11.68
CA VAL A 61 -8.61 8.12 -10.29
C VAL A 61 -8.77 9.55 -9.73
N PRO A 62 -9.80 10.30 -10.19
CA PRO A 62 -9.98 11.68 -9.79
C PRO A 62 -10.25 11.78 -8.28
N ALA A 63 -9.93 12.95 -7.70
CA ALA A 63 -10.10 13.26 -6.28
C ALA A 63 -9.29 12.35 -5.31
N ARG A 64 -8.28 11.64 -5.81
CA ARG A 64 -7.27 10.98 -4.96
C ARG A 64 -5.97 11.76 -4.96
N VAL A 65 -5.34 11.84 -3.80
CA VAL A 65 -3.96 12.27 -3.71
C VAL A 65 -3.06 11.12 -4.17
N ILE A 66 -2.19 11.42 -5.12
CA ILE A 66 -1.29 10.44 -5.74
C ILE A 66 0.13 11.02 -5.73
N THR A 67 1.07 10.27 -5.18
CA THR A 67 2.49 10.67 -5.11
C THR A 67 3.35 9.67 -5.87
N LEU A 68 4.36 10.18 -6.57
CA LEU A 68 5.42 9.40 -7.20
C LEU A 68 6.69 9.52 -6.35
N ASP A 69 7.27 8.40 -5.99
CA ASP A 69 8.53 8.30 -5.24
C ASP A 69 9.39 7.24 -5.90
N GLN A 70 10.40 7.66 -6.67
CA GLN A 70 11.35 6.80 -7.38
C GLN A 70 10.67 5.65 -8.16
N ASP A 71 10.67 4.45 -7.59
CA ASP A 71 10.17 3.19 -8.17
C ASP A 71 8.73 2.86 -7.76
N ARG A 72 8.02 3.77 -7.09
CA ARG A 72 6.65 3.54 -6.62
C ARG A 72 5.72 4.73 -6.81
N ILE A 73 4.46 4.42 -7.09
CA ILE A 73 3.34 5.35 -6.97
C ILE A 73 2.49 4.93 -5.77
N LEU A 74 2.15 5.89 -4.92
CA LEU A 74 1.19 5.70 -3.84
C LEU A 74 -0.10 6.47 -4.16
N ILE A 75 -1.22 5.75 -4.16
CA ILE A 75 -2.57 6.32 -4.17
C ILE A 75 -3.06 6.27 -2.72
N TRP A 76 -3.20 7.43 -2.11
CA TRP A 76 -3.50 7.55 -0.68
C TRP A 76 -4.98 7.29 -0.37
N PRO A 77 -5.33 6.97 0.89
CA PRO A 77 -6.71 6.79 1.32
C PRO A 77 -7.61 7.97 0.92
N PRO A 78 -8.93 7.75 0.69
CA PRO A 78 -9.82 8.78 0.17
C PRO A 78 -9.93 10.00 1.08
N GLY A 79 -9.72 9.78 2.39
CA GLY A 79 -9.70 10.84 3.39
C GLY A 79 -8.54 11.83 3.28
N THR A 80 -7.50 11.50 2.52
CA THR A 80 -6.30 12.35 2.35
C THR A 80 -6.63 13.55 1.49
N SER A 81 -6.45 14.75 2.02
CA SER A 81 -6.65 16.02 1.30
C SER A 81 -5.34 16.65 0.83
N ALA A 82 -4.27 16.51 1.61
CA ALA A 82 -2.95 17.04 1.28
C ALA A 82 -1.83 16.21 1.91
N ILE A 83 -0.63 16.31 1.33
CA ILE A 83 0.56 15.61 1.81
C ILE A 83 1.72 16.59 1.84
N GLU A 84 2.39 16.66 2.99
CA GLU A 84 3.59 17.44 3.18
C GLU A 84 4.78 16.51 3.39
N HIS A 85 5.74 16.58 2.47
CA HIS A 85 7.01 15.86 2.59
C HIS A 85 8.07 16.80 3.16
N HIS A 86 8.64 16.44 4.31
CA HIS A 86 9.70 17.19 4.96
C HIS A 86 11.07 16.54 4.72
N ASN A 87 12.10 17.36 4.90
CA ASN A 87 13.49 16.91 4.86
C ASN A 87 13.70 15.72 5.80
N ARG A 88 14.47 14.73 5.35
CA ARG A 88 14.78 13.46 6.04
C ARG A 88 13.65 12.42 6.04
N GLY A 89 12.62 12.55 5.20
CA GLY A 89 11.62 11.48 4.98
C GLY A 89 10.48 11.45 6.00
N LEU A 90 10.27 12.54 6.72
CA LEU A 90 9.06 12.77 7.52
C LEU A 90 7.92 13.17 6.59
N VAL A 91 6.75 12.55 6.76
CA VAL A 91 5.56 12.82 5.94
C VAL A 91 4.37 13.15 6.84
N PHE A 92 3.68 14.24 6.54
CA PHE A 92 2.37 14.55 7.11
C PHE A 92 1.30 14.33 6.05
N LEU A 93 0.26 13.59 6.43
CA LEU A 93 -0.96 13.42 5.66
C LEU A 93 -2.05 14.21 6.38
N HIS A 94 -2.63 15.18 5.70
CA HIS A 94 -3.75 15.96 6.20
C HIS A 94 -5.06 15.41 5.63
N GLY A 95 -6.12 15.40 6.44
CA GLY A 95 -7.43 14.96 6.00
C GLY A 95 -8.27 14.29 7.10
N TYR A 96 -9.37 13.68 6.68
CA TYR A 96 -10.27 12.97 7.58
C TYR A 96 -10.04 11.47 7.45
N PHE A 97 -9.49 10.83 8.48
CA PHE A 97 -9.09 9.42 8.43
C PHE A 97 -9.96 8.56 9.34
N GLU A 98 -10.45 7.46 8.78
CA GLU A 98 -11.12 6.42 9.55
C GLU A 98 -10.11 5.40 10.09
N ALA A 99 -10.53 4.57 11.05
CA ALA A 99 -9.67 3.57 11.66
C ALA A 99 -9.02 2.60 10.62
N GLY A 100 -9.75 2.31 9.53
CA GLY A 100 -9.23 1.48 8.44
C GLY A 100 -8.10 2.14 7.66
N ASP A 101 -8.11 3.46 7.49
CA ASP A 101 -7.08 4.19 6.75
C ASP A 101 -5.75 4.16 7.50
N LEU A 102 -5.80 4.36 8.81
CA LEU A 102 -4.63 4.27 9.67
C LEU A 102 -4.02 2.86 9.65
N ALA A 103 -4.85 1.82 9.63
CA ALA A 103 -4.37 0.44 9.50
C ALA A 103 -3.69 0.19 8.15
N ALA A 104 -4.23 0.75 7.06
CA ALA A 104 -3.61 0.65 5.74
C ALA A 104 -2.27 1.37 5.63
N ILE A 105 -2.18 2.60 6.14
CA ILE A 105 -0.94 3.37 6.15
C ILE A 105 0.13 2.62 6.96
N ARG A 106 -0.23 2.04 8.11
CA ARG A 106 0.69 1.19 8.90
C ARG A 106 1.13 -0.06 8.15
N ALA A 107 0.22 -0.71 7.42
CA ALA A 107 0.55 -1.91 6.65
C ALA A 107 1.51 -1.64 5.49
N LEU A 108 1.44 -0.46 4.87
CA LEU A 108 2.34 -0.05 3.79
C LEU A 108 3.64 0.59 4.26
N HIS A 109 3.70 1.03 5.52
CA HIS A 109 4.90 1.57 6.15
C HIS A 109 5.29 0.78 7.42
N PRO A 110 5.54 -0.54 7.33
CA PRO A 110 5.70 -1.40 8.51
C PRO A 110 6.95 -1.08 9.35
N GLU A 111 7.99 -0.57 8.71
CA GLU A 111 9.26 -0.20 9.36
C GLU A 111 9.23 1.21 9.96
N GLN A 112 8.18 1.98 9.71
CA GLN A 112 8.06 3.36 10.15
C GLN A 112 7.08 3.48 11.30
N THR A 113 7.34 4.42 12.21
CA THR A 113 6.34 4.80 13.20
C THR A 113 5.25 5.62 12.49
N VAL A 114 3.99 5.25 12.71
CA VAL A 114 2.83 6.00 12.21
C VAL A 114 1.96 6.46 13.39
N SER A 115 1.88 7.77 13.58
CA SER A 115 1.05 8.41 14.60
C SER A 115 -0.11 9.19 13.98
N HIS A 116 -1.19 9.36 14.73
CA HIS A 116 -2.39 10.08 14.31
C HIS A 116 -2.78 11.10 15.40
N ALA A 117 -3.01 12.35 15.02
CA ALA A 117 -3.44 13.42 15.91
C ALA A 117 -4.38 14.36 15.15
N GLY A 118 -5.62 14.51 15.62
CA GLY A 118 -6.61 15.35 14.96
C GLY A 118 -6.91 14.86 13.54
N ASP A 119 -6.74 15.74 12.56
CA ASP A 119 -6.89 15.52 11.12
C ASP A 119 -5.54 15.26 10.43
N GLN A 120 -4.50 14.89 11.19
CA GLN A 120 -3.16 14.65 10.68
C GLN A 120 -2.65 13.25 11.04
N ILE A 121 -2.20 12.51 10.02
CA ILE A 121 -1.35 11.33 10.18
C ILE A 121 0.10 11.73 9.93
N THR A 122 1.00 11.26 10.79
CA THR A 122 2.44 11.48 10.67
C THR A 122 3.15 10.15 10.47
N ILE A 123 3.90 10.03 9.38
CA ILE A 123 4.78 8.91 9.09
C ILE A 123 6.21 9.37 9.37
N TRP A 124 6.81 8.82 10.42
CA TRP A 124 8.15 9.18 10.85
C TRP A 124 9.20 8.45 10.01
N PRO A 125 10.35 9.08 9.71
CA PRO A 125 11.41 8.39 8.98
C PRO A 125 12.04 7.29 9.86
N THR A 126 12.49 6.21 9.24
CA THR A 126 13.06 5.05 9.94
C THR A 126 14.32 5.40 10.76
N THR A 127 15.03 6.46 10.36
CA THR A 127 16.28 6.92 10.99
C THR A 127 16.07 7.83 12.21
N LEU A 128 14.87 8.39 12.38
CA LEU A 128 14.51 9.25 13.51
C LEU A 128 13.25 8.69 14.18
N THR A 129 13.42 7.98 15.28
CA THR A 129 12.27 7.60 16.11
C THR A 129 11.62 8.85 16.70
N ARG A 130 10.29 8.85 16.87
CA ARG A 130 9.51 9.94 17.50
C ARG A 130 10.18 10.47 18.79
N ALA A 131 10.68 9.56 19.62
CA ALA A 131 11.37 9.87 20.87
C ALA A 131 12.69 10.65 20.69
N ARG A 132 13.35 10.56 19.52
CA ARG A 132 14.57 11.33 19.21
C ARG A 132 14.27 12.75 18.76
N LEU A 133 13.15 12.98 18.07
CA LEU A 133 12.70 14.31 17.66
C LEU A 133 12.09 15.09 18.83
N GLU A 134 11.34 14.42 19.72
CA GLU A 134 10.77 15.03 20.93
C GLU A 134 11.84 15.35 22.00
N LYS A 135 13.02 14.71 21.98
CA LYS A 135 14.10 14.90 22.97
C LYS A 135 15.24 15.84 22.55
N GLY A 136 15.12 16.54 21.43
CA GLY A 136 15.96 17.69 21.15
C GLY A 136 16.93 17.54 19.99
N ASP A 137 16.67 18.35 18.97
CA ASP A 137 17.71 19.15 18.33
C ASP A 137 18.18 20.22 19.35
N GLN A 138 18.83 19.77 20.43
CA GLN A 138 19.63 20.60 21.33
C GLN A 138 21.08 20.18 21.14
N ARG A 139 21.69 20.62 20.03
CA ARG A 139 23.14 20.62 19.87
C ARG A 139 23.58 21.91 19.22
#